data_AF-A0AA37SRJ3-F1
#
_entry.id   AF-A0AA37SRJ3-F1
#
_cell.length_a   1.000
_cell.length_b   1.000
_cell.length_c   1.000
_cell.angle_alpha   90.00
_cell.angle_beta   90.00
_cell.angle_gamma   90.00
#
_symmetry.space_group_name_H-M   'P 1'
#
loop_
_entity.id
_entity.type
_entity.pdbx_description
1 polymer ?
#
loop_
_entity_poly.entity_id
_entity_poly.type
_entity_poly.pdbx_seq_one_letter_code
_entity_poly.pdbx_strand_id
1 'polypeptide(L)'
;MSWIKKIFGGSTSKPIKDDKPKKSNNKSSFITNSAEFPIGEIELTNTNTLRIDAIIAMSKLSEIAKERGLESKEEVMYTTLIEKGAMTIPLISKMGDEQYAFYFIYNEDDLAKYQDLRRNIGETAFKHLVHFSALPVDTVVPEKKIVEPLQLADIRYDKDISCQGDFAVWWATESDEVFHNSLSYNYLEKINQILEKYGTFLHGYVLRQTRINADEQIKRTLFPSDRNQYGLQGPDGTDIVLEISHDLGIRFYFPSPSTTRKYREQFLKSMLVDFMANFVELTQMKFDHDQPEHVKFSQLINNGLLNAKQLELKGEAISQYGVLNDDQYEYVSYSLIPSWSGFNNKENFGVFMKLVRDYFEKHNVSIAINDGVVKVLDEGFGLSNLGLQNLAQHCSGLNVEDYEGQISVHFNQMIEAQKNQAAFDKHKGNFDFAQEFVSIRIQHESFAKVPVNAEKVTKLIAGDIYAVLCFDLPTTVVSISGNDIESWDKSFDELYELGLENMFNKYEFPISEVEVSGVNFHVSEAQHFYIPNTILDLSNRPDLLGRYGALVAAPTRSLLFIYKIDSLEVVSAINVLIPIVDQVCQKGPGSISSNILWYHEGEFQNFEYRIEEGKIAITPSSEFIKVLEEIGK
;
A
#
# COMPACT_ATOMS: atom_id res chain seq x y z
N MET A 1 30.69 23.62 39.69
CA MET A 1 30.26 24.65 40.65
C MET A 1 29.57 25.83 39.93
N SER A 2 28.44 25.63 39.22
CA SER A 2 27.57 26.74 38.72
C SER A 2 26.19 26.31 38.17
N TRP A 3 25.58 25.21 38.64
CA TRP A 3 24.22 24.80 38.18
C TRP A 3 23.29 24.29 39.30
N ILE A 4 23.80 24.15 40.53
CA ILE A 4 23.08 23.56 41.68
C ILE A 4 22.15 24.56 42.41
N LYS A 5 21.92 25.78 41.89
CA LYS A 5 21.10 26.81 42.59
C LYS A 5 19.67 27.00 42.07
N LYS A 6 19.19 26.18 41.12
CA LYS A 6 17.85 26.36 40.53
C LYS A 6 16.78 25.36 40.99
N ILE A 7 17.10 24.40 41.86
CA ILE A 7 16.13 23.35 42.23
C ILE A 7 15.73 23.37 43.72
N PHE A 8 16.52 23.91 44.66
CA PHE A 8 16.05 24.07 46.05
C PHE A 8 16.57 25.35 46.70
N GLY A 9 15.65 26.26 46.99
CA GLY A 9 15.91 27.54 47.66
C GLY A 9 14.64 28.12 48.26
N GLY A 10 14.01 27.39 49.17
CA GLY A 10 13.12 28.02 50.14
C GLY A 10 13.96 28.94 51.02
N SER A 11 13.59 30.22 51.08
CA SER A 11 14.13 31.17 52.06
C SER A 11 12.97 31.76 52.85
N THR A 12 12.93 31.42 54.12
CA THR A 12 12.26 32.18 55.16
C THR A 12 12.92 33.54 55.31
N SER A 13 12.16 34.63 55.14
CA SER A 13 12.54 35.94 55.67
C SER A 13 11.36 36.56 56.43
N LYS A 14 11.55 36.78 57.74
CA LYS A 14 10.70 37.66 58.58
C LYS A 14 10.93 39.14 58.21
N PRO A 15 10.00 40.04 58.60
CA PRO A 15 9.58 41.17 57.78
C PRO A 15 10.47 42.40 57.96
N ILE A 16 10.71 43.10 56.85
CA ILE A 16 11.09 44.51 56.85
C ILE A 16 9.85 45.29 56.37
N LYS A 17 9.47 46.28 57.18
CA LYS A 17 8.34 47.19 56.97
C LYS A 17 8.61 48.17 55.82
N ASP A 18 7.48 48.64 55.27
CA ASP A 18 7.26 49.82 54.42
C ASP A 18 7.75 49.70 52.97
N ASP A 19 6.97 49.95 51.92
CA ASP A 19 5.69 50.62 51.75
C ASP A 19 4.85 49.86 50.70
N LYS A 20 3.54 49.70 50.95
CA LYS A 20 2.61 49.10 49.97
C LYS A 20 2.32 50.12 48.85
N PRO A 21 2.60 49.83 47.57
CA PRO A 21 1.79 50.41 46.52
C PRO A 21 0.46 49.63 46.50
N LYS A 22 -0.64 50.36 46.65
CA LYS A 22 -2.01 49.83 46.50
C LYS A 22 -2.09 49.06 45.18
N LYS A 23 -2.37 47.75 45.23
CA LYS A 23 -2.86 46.99 44.07
C LYS A 23 -4.14 47.65 43.57
N SER A 24 -4.05 48.42 42.49
CA SER A 24 -5.21 48.87 41.73
C SER A 24 -5.78 47.63 41.05
N ASN A 25 -6.96 47.21 41.51
CA ASN A 25 -7.72 46.08 40.99
C ASN A 25 -8.42 46.45 39.66
N ASN A 26 -7.68 46.99 38.69
CA ASN A 26 -8.19 47.13 37.33
C ASN A 26 -7.91 45.83 36.61
N LYS A 27 -8.87 44.90 36.69
CA LYS A 27 -8.93 43.72 35.84
C LYS A 27 -9.18 44.19 34.41
N SER A 28 -8.14 44.28 33.59
CA SER A 28 -8.29 44.50 32.15
C SER A 28 -8.83 43.24 31.48
N SER A 29 -9.80 43.38 30.58
CA SER A 29 -10.20 42.30 29.67
C SER A 29 -9.10 42.03 28.65
N PHE A 30 -9.08 40.82 28.10
CA PHE A 30 -8.24 40.50 26.94
C PHE A 30 -8.79 41.12 25.66
N ILE A 31 -7.91 41.46 24.72
CA ILE A 31 -8.23 41.64 23.30
C ILE A 31 -8.34 40.25 22.67
N THR A 32 -9.35 40.00 21.85
CA THR A 32 -9.58 38.68 21.24
C THR A 32 -10.17 38.78 19.85
N ASN A 33 -9.92 37.75 19.03
CA ASN A 33 -10.55 37.55 17.73
C ASN A 33 -11.63 36.45 17.74
N SER A 34 -12.12 36.02 18.91
CA SER A 34 -13.12 34.95 19.03
C SER A 34 -14.37 35.16 18.16
N ALA A 35 -14.81 36.41 17.99
CA ALA A 35 -15.93 36.78 17.13
C ALA A 35 -15.74 36.49 15.63
N GLU A 36 -14.50 36.24 15.17
CA GLU A 36 -14.20 35.85 13.79
C GLU A 36 -14.57 34.39 13.49
N PHE A 37 -14.85 33.58 14.52
CA PHE A 37 -15.11 32.15 14.39
C PHE A 37 -16.54 31.78 14.82
N PRO A 38 -17.05 30.58 14.44
CA PRO A 38 -18.40 30.14 14.78
C PRO A 38 -18.67 30.10 16.30
N ILE A 39 -17.63 30.05 17.13
CA ILE A 39 -17.77 30.08 18.59
C ILE A 39 -18.34 31.40 19.13
N GLY A 40 -18.27 32.48 18.36
CA GLY A 40 -18.77 33.80 18.74
C GLY A 40 -17.86 34.52 19.73
N GLU A 41 -18.32 35.67 20.21
CA GLU A 41 -17.54 36.53 21.10
C GLU A 41 -17.37 35.91 22.50
N ILE A 42 -16.12 35.83 22.95
CA ILE A 42 -15.75 35.32 24.28
C ILE A 42 -15.03 36.42 25.05
N GLU A 43 -15.65 36.90 26.13
CA GLU A 43 -15.01 37.83 27.05
C GLU A 43 -14.34 37.09 28.21
N LEU A 44 -13.03 37.30 28.38
CA LEU A 44 -12.27 36.75 29.50
C LEU A 44 -11.59 37.86 30.32
N THR A 45 -11.59 37.68 31.63
CA THR A 45 -10.82 38.51 32.55
C THR A 45 -9.36 38.06 32.54
N ASN A 46 -8.42 38.99 32.34
CA ASN A 46 -6.99 38.69 32.43
C ASN A 46 -6.54 38.61 33.90
N THR A 47 -6.11 37.42 34.35
CA THR A 47 -5.50 37.21 35.68
C THR A 47 -3.98 37.17 35.66
N ASN A 48 -3.38 37.37 34.48
CA ASN A 48 -1.96 37.29 34.19
C ASN A 48 -1.33 35.93 34.54
N THR A 49 -2.15 34.87 34.51
CA THR A 49 -1.74 33.52 34.89
C THR A 49 -2.37 32.51 33.95
N LEU A 50 -1.57 31.95 33.03
CA LEU A 50 -2.02 31.01 32.00
C LEU A 50 -2.94 29.91 32.53
N ARG A 51 -2.58 29.27 33.66
CA ARG A 51 -3.39 28.20 34.24
C ARG A 51 -4.78 28.68 34.67
N ILE A 52 -4.86 29.86 35.30
CA ILE A 52 -6.14 30.39 35.78
C ILE A 52 -6.99 30.83 34.59
N ASP A 53 -6.39 31.54 33.64
CA ASP A 53 -7.11 32.05 32.47
C ASP A 53 -7.57 30.92 31.55
N ALA A 54 -6.79 29.85 31.39
CA ALA A 54 -7.20 28.64 30.65
C ALA A 54 -8.38 27.93 31.33
N ILE A 55 -8.40 27.82 32.67
CA ILE A 55 -9.55 27.23 33.41
C ILE A 55 -10.81 28.09 33.23
N ILE A 56 -10.67 29.42 33.30
CA ILE A 56 -11.80 30.33 33.07
C ILE A 56 -12.31 30.18 31.63
N ALA A 57 -11.40 30.11 30.65
CA ALA A 57 -11.74 29.87 29.25
C ALA A 57 -12.49 28.54 29.08
N MET A 58 -11.97 27.42 29.61
CA MET A 58 -12.63 26.12 29.59
C MET A 58 -14.05 26.19 30.15
N SER A 59 -14.23 26.80 31.33
CA SER A 59 -15.55 26.95 31.95
C SER A 59 -16.52 27.73 31.04
N LYS A 60 -16.02 28.73 30.32
CA LYS A 60 -16.85 29.52 29.40
C LYS A 60 -17.18 28.75 28.12
N LEU A 61 -16.23 27.97 27.60
CA LEU A 61 -16.42 27.10 26.44
C LEU A 61 -17.47 26.02 26.73
N SER A 62 -17.42 25.39 27.90
CA SER A 62 -18.44 24.41 28.31
C SER A 62 -19.83 25.02 28.49
N GLU A 63 -19.92 26.28 28.95
CA GLU A 63 -21.20 27.02 29.02
C GLU A 63 -21.75 27.26 27.61
N ILE A 64 -20.92 27.75 26.68
CA ILE A 64 -21.30 27.99 25.28
C ILE A 64 -21.76 26.68 24.61
N ALA A 65 -21.03 25.58 24.81
CA ALA A 65 -21.39 24.27 24.26
C ALA A 65 -22.75 23.81 24.78
N LYS A 66 -22.97 23.93 26.10
CA LYS A 66 -24.23 23.56 26.75
C LYS A 66 -25.41 24.40 26.26
N GLU A 67 -25.24 25.71 26.11
CA GLU A 67 -26.27 26.61 25.57
C GLU A 67 -26.66 26.25 24.13
N ARG A 68 -25.70 25.72 23.37
CA ARG A 68 -25.89 25.28 21.98
C ARG A 68 -26.30 23.81 21.84
N GLY A 69 -26.39 23.06 22.93
CA GLY A 69 -26.67 21.63 22.91
C GLY A 69 -25.58 20.80 22.22
N LEU A 70 -24.33 21.26 22.27
CA LEU A 70 -23.18 20.58 21.69
C LEU A 70 -22.39 19.85 22.78
N GLU A 71 -21.79 18.71 22.42
CA GLU A 71 -20.74 18.10 23.24
C GLU A 71 -19.45 18.92 23.08
N SER A 72 -18.72 19.08 24.20
CA SER A 72 -17.38 19.68 24.17
C SER A 72 -16.36 18.86 24.93
N LYS A 73 -15.12 18.89 24.42
CA LYS A 73 -13.95 18.30 25.08
C LYS A 73 -12.79 19.30 24.99
N GLU A 74 -12.30 19.71 26.15
CA GLU A 74 -11.15 20.61 26.27
C GLU A 74 -9.92 19.87 26.75
N GLU A 75 -8.76 20.20 26.19
CA GLU A 75 -7.47 19.68 26.63
C GLU A 75 -6.48 20.84 26.80
N VAL A 76 -5.71 20.79 27.88
CA VAL A 76 -4.73 21.83 28.22
C VAL A 76 -3.31 21.36 27.88
N MET A 77 -2.47 22.30 27.46
CA MET A 77 -1.08 22.03 27.05
C MET A 77 -1.00 20.90 26.02
N TYR A 78 -1.87 20.95 25.02
CA TYR A 78 -1.96 19.94 23.98
C TYR A 78 -0.76 20.03 23.05
N THR A 79 0.00 18.95 22.93
CA THR A 79 1.14 18.86 22.03
C THR A 79 0.75 18.13 20.76
N THR A 80 0.96 18.78 19.62
CA THR A 80 0.72 18.23 18.28
C THR A 80 2.03 18.13 17.51
N LEU A 81 2.13 17.14 16.61
CA LEU A 81 3.32 16.94 15.79
C LEU A 81 3.09 17.44 14.36
N ILE A 82 3.90 18.41 13.93
CA ILE A 82 3.88 18.99 12.58
C ILE A 82 5.22 18.78 11.88
N GLU A 83 5.35 19.20 10.61
CA GLU A 83 6.54 18.86 9.81
C GLU A 83 7.84 19.44 10.40
N LYS A 84 7.72 20.60 11.05
CA LYS A 84 8.84 21.34 11.63
C LYS A 84 9.21 20.90 13.05
N GLY A 85 8.36 20.10 13.72
CA GLY A 85 8.58 19.66 15.10
C GLY A 85 7.27 19.52 15.89
N ALA A 86 7.39 19.48 17.21
CA ALA A 86 6.28 19.51 18.13
C ALA A 86 5.85 20.95 18.41
N MET A 87 4.54 21.15 18.55
CA MET A 87 3.95 22.43 18.89
C MET A 87 2.97 22.25 20.04
N THR A 88 3.17 23.01 21.12
CA THR A 88 2.28 22.95 22.28
C THR A 88 1.30 24.11 22.28
N ILE A 89 0.02 23.78 22.22
CA ILE A 89 -1.10 24.71 22.27
C ILE A 89 -1.64 24.73 23.70
N PRO A 90 -1.73 25.91 24.35
CA PRO A 90 -2.12 25.98 25.76
C PRO A 90 -3.50 25.42 26.08
N LEU A 91 -4.45 25.59 25.17
CA LEU A 91 -5.81 25.06 25.30
C LEU A 91 -6.37 24.76 23.91
N ILE A 92 -6.92 23.56 23.74
CA ILE A 92 -7.74 23.20 22.59
C ILE A 92 -9.17 22.90 23.04
N SER A 93 -10.13 23.06 22.14
CA SER A 93 -11.51 22.61 22.36
C SER A 93 -12.06 21.99 21.08
N LYS A 94 -12.68 20.82 21.22
CA LYS A 94 -13.55 20.23 20.22
C LYS A 94 -14.98 20.49 20.67
N MET A 95 -15.78 21.16 19.85
CA MET A 95 -17.16 21.54 20.18
C MET A 95 -18.07 21.24 18.99
N GLY A 96 -18.84 20.15 19.07
CA GLY A 96 -19.46 19.56 17.88
C GLY A 96 -18.39 19.17 16.84
N ASP A 97 -18.60 19.57 15.58
CA ASP A 97 -17.66 19.32 14.48
C ASP A 97 -16.51 20.34 14.42
N GLU A 98 -16.55 21.37 15.26
CA GLU A 98 -15.61 22.49 15.24
C GLU A 98 -14.42 22.26 16.17
N GLN A 99 -13.23 22.69 15.73
CA GLN A 99 -11.97 22.51 16.45
C GLN A 99 -11.21 23.82 16.61
N TYR A 100 -10.98 24.21 17.86
CA TYR A 100 -10.41 25.50 18.22
C TYR A 100 -9.07 25.34 18.96
N ALA A 101 -8.13 26.22 18.64
CA ALA A 101 -6.90 26.42 19.39
C ALA A 101 -6.95 27.79 20.09
N PHE A 102 -6.67 27.82 21.39
CA PHE A 102 -6.68 29.04 22.18
C PHE A 102 -5.26 29.36 22.68
N TYR A 103 -4.84 30.60 22.45
CA TYR A 103 -3.53 31.10 22.87
C TYR A 103 -3.65 32.36 23.73
N PHE A 104 -2.83 32.46 24.77
CA PHE A 104 -2.86 33.57 25.73
C PHE A 104 -1.56 34.37 25.62
N ILE A 105 -1.68 35.68 25.44
CA ILE A 105 -0.55 36.59 25.20
C ILE A 105 -0.48 37.60 26.34
N TYR A 106 0.51 37.48 27.22
CA TYR A 106 0.68 38.36 28.38
C TYR A 106 1.79 39.39 28.17
N ASN A 107 2.78 39.05 27.35
CA ASN A 107 3.99 39.82 27.13
C ASN A 107 4.48 39.66 25.68
N GLU A 108 5.52 40.40 25.30
CA GLU A 108 6.11 40.38 23.96
C GLU A 108 6.65 39.00 23.57
N ASP A 109 7.12 38.22 24.56
CA ASP A 109 7.64 36.87 24.38
C ASP A 109 6.52 35.88 23.94
N ASP A 110 5.34 35.99 24.54
CA ASP A 110 4.15 35.22 24.15
C ASP A 110 3.65 35.66 22.77
N LEU A 111 3.69 36.97 22.49
CA LEU A 111 3.28 37.51 21.19
C LEU A 111 4.18 36.99 20.07
N ALA A 112 5.49 36.93 20.30
CA ALA A 112 6.45 36.39 19.35
C ALA A 112 6.18 34.91 19.03
N LYS A 113 5.87 34.11 20.06
CA LYS A 113 5.47 32.70 19.89
C LYS A 113 4.13 32.55 19.20
N TYR A 114 3.17 33.43 19.48
CA TYR A 114 1.88 33.44 18.80
C TYR A 114 2.01 33.72 17.29
N GLN A 115 2.91 34.61 16.89
CA GLN A 115 3.18 34.87 15.48
C GLN A 115 3.74 33.64 14.77
N ASP A 116 4.60 32.86 15.43
CA ASP A 116 5.05 31.56 14.92
C ASP A 116 3.91 30.53 14.87
N LEU A 117 3.10 30.42 15.93
CA LEU A 117 1.91 29.57 15.97
C LEU A 117 0.98 29.85 14.80
N ARG A 118 0.65 31.12 14.55
CA ARG A 118 -0.26 31.57 13.48
C ARG A 118 0.20 31.12 12.09
N ARG A 119 1.52 31.02 11.86
CA ARG A 119 2.07 30.56 10.57
C ARG A 119 2.01 29.04 10.41
N ASN A 120 1.97 28.28 11.50
CA ASN A 120 2.04 26.81 11.47
C ASN A 120 0.72 26.13 11.86
N ILE A 121 -0.28 26.86 12.41
CA ILE A 121 -1.54 26.27 12.87
C ILE A 121 -2.31 25.53 11.77
N GLY A 122 -2.12 25.92 10.50
CA GLY A 122 -2.72 25.26 9.34
C GLY A 122 -2.26 23.82 9.12
N GLU A 123 -1.12 23.41 9.71
CA GLU A 123 -0.63 22.03 9.72
C GLU A 123 -1.31 21.15 10.79
N THR A 124 -2.17 21.74 11.63
CA THR A 124 -2.90 21.04 12.71
C THR A 124 -4.38 20.85 12.38
N ALA A 125 -5.05 20.02 13.16
CA ALA A 125 -6.50 19.87 13.09
C ALA A 125 -7.25 21.13 13.63
N PHE A 126 -6.62 21.91 14.51
CA PHE A 126 -7.22 23.05 15.22
C PHE A 126 -7.01 24.37 14.48
N LYS A 127 -7.60 24.50 13.29
CA LYS A 127 -7.38 25.66 12.41
C LYS A 127 -7.97 26.96 12.92
N HIS A 128 -8.97 26.91 13.81
CA HIS A 128 -9.58 28.10 14.41
C HIS A 128 -8.73 28.61 15.58
N LEU A 129 -7.75 29.45 15.25
CA LEU A 129 -6.83 30.05 16.23
C LEU A 129 -7.44 31.31 16.88
N VAL A 130 -7.91 31.15 18.10
CA VAL A 130 -8.40 32.22 18.96
C VAL A 130 -7.27 32.70 19.89
N HIS A 131 -7.06 34.01 19.96
CA HIS A 131 -6.14 34.59 20.94
C HIS A 131 -6.87 35.37 22.04
N PHE A 132 -6.25 35.42 23.20
CA PHE A 132 -6.57 36.32 24.30
C PHE A 132 -5.32 37.12 24.65
N SER A 133 -5.28 38.39 24.26
CA SER A 133 -4.08 39.21 24.29
C SER A 133 -4.18 40.41 25.21
N ALA A 134 -3.19 40.57 26.08
CA ALA A 134 -2.98 41.77 26.90
C ALA A 134 -2.31 42.90 26.10
N LEU A 135 -1.82 42.60 24.90
CA LEU A 135 -1.10 43.51 24.00
C LEU A 135 -1.79 43.59 22.63
N PRO A 136 -1.65 44.68 21.86
CA PRO A 136 -2.07 44.69 20.46
C PRO A 136 -1.31 43.61 19.67
N VAL A 137 -2.03 42.73 18.98
CA VAL A 137 -1.43 41.59 18.27
C VAL A 137 -0.57 42.00 17.07
N ASP A 138 -0.82 43.18 16.51
CA ASP A 138 -0.01 43.76 15.41
C ASP A 138 1.29 44.42 15.89
N THR A 139 1.65 44.29 17.18
CA THR A 139 2.91 44.80 17.70
C THR A 139 4.09 44.02 17.11
N VAL A 140 5.09 44.74 16.60
CA VAL A 140 6.31 44.14 16.04
C VAL A 140 7.21 43.66 17.18
N VAL A 141 7.50 42.36 17.22
CA VAL A 141 8.36 41.72 18.22
C VAL A 141 9.40 40.83 17.54
N PRO A 142 10.57 40.58 18.14
CA PRO A 142 11.55 39.63 17.60
C PRO A 142 10.95 38.23 17.50
N GLU A 143 11.26 37.52 16.41
CA GLU A 143 10.72 36.19 16.16
C GLU A 143 11.17 35.18 17.22
N LYS A 144 10.21 34.42 17.76
CA LYS A 144 10.46 33.35 18.72
C LYS A 144 9.70 32.11 18.30
N LYS A 145 10.40 30.98 18.21
CA LYS A 145 9.79 29.72 17.78
C LYS A 145 8.91 29.16 18.89
N ILE A 146 7.70 28.72 18.52
CA ILE A 146 6.86 27.86 19.35
C ILE A 146 7.01 26.39 18.96
N VAL A 147 7.41 26.14 17.71
CA VAL A 147 7.69 24.80 17.21
C VAL A 147 9.10 24.39 17.61
N GLU A 148 9.21 23.37 18.45
CA GLU A 148 10.46 22.84 18.99
C GLU A 148 10.61 21.35 18.60
N PRO A 149 11.82 20.79 18.56
CA PRO A 149 11.97 19.34 18.39
C PRO A 149 11.23 18.59 19.51
N LEU A 150 10.40 17.59 19.17
CA LEU A 150 9.70 16.78 20.18
C LEU A 150 10.71 16.21 21.18
N GLN A 151 10.45 16.43 22.47
CA GLN A 151 11.25 15.84 23.54
C GLN A 151 10.53 14.60 24.08
N LEU A 152 11.27 13.59 24.53
CA LEU A 152 10.66 12.46 25.23
C LEU A 152 9.87 12.89 26.49
N ALA A 153 10.25 14.04 27.05
CA ALA A 153 9.56 14.66 28.18
C ALA A 153 8.13 15.12 27.85
N ASP A 154 7.75 15.19 26.58
CA ASP A 154 6.40 15.52 26.13
C ASP A 154 5.47 14.29 26.06
N ILE A 155 6.05 13.09 26.17
CA ILE A 155 5.35 11.82 26.15
C ILE A 155 5.09 11.36 27.59
N ARG A 156 3.95 10.70 27.83
CA ARG A 156 3.54 10.29 29.18
C ARG A 156 3.24 8.81 29.23
N TYR A 157 3.77 8.12 30.23
CA TYR A 157 3.34 6.77 30.57
C TYR A 157 1.87 6.78 30.97
N ASP A 158 1.11 5.90 30.32
CA ASP A 158 -0.28 5.62 30.64
C ASP A 158 -0.48 4.11 30.70
N LYS A 159 -0.82 3.62 31.89
CA LYS A 159 -1.03 2.21 32.17
C LYS A 159 -2.34 1.67 31.58
N ASP A 160 -3.27 2.56 31.21
CA ASP A 160 -4.59 2.20 30.71
C ASP A 160 -4.57 1.99 29.18
N ILE A 161 -3.49 2.38 28.50
CA ILE A 161 -3.25 2.10 27.09
C ILE A 161 -2.98 0.60 26.89
N SER A 162 -3.81 -0.04 26.09
CA SER A 162 -3.64 -1.44 25.70
C SER A 162 -2.39 -1.62 24.84
N CYS A 163 -1.56 -2.60 25.19
CA CYS A 163 -0.45 -3.05 24.34
C CYS A 163 -0.89 -4.15 23.34
N GLN A 164 -2.19 -4.42 23.25
CA GLN A 164 -2.78 -5.36 22.28
C GLN A 164 -3.36 -4.60 21.08
N GLY A 165 -3.14 -5.11 19.88
CA GLY A 165 -3.67 -4.57 18.62
C GLY A 165 -2.61 -4.49 17.52
N ASP A 166 -2.99 -3.91 16.37
CA ASP A 166 -2.12 -3.83 15.19
C ASP A 166 -1.08 -2.71 15.31
N PHE A 167 -0.04 -2.93 16.11
CA PHE A 167 1.08 -2.01 16.25
C PHE A 167 2.28 -2.43 15.41
N ALA A 168 2.93 -1.45 14.77
CA ALA A 168 4.15 -1.68 14.01
C ALA A 168 5.14 -0.52 14.16
N VAL A 169 6.44 -0.80 14.01
CA VAL A 169 7.49 0.24 13.93
C VAL A 169 7.42 0.95 12.57
N TRP A 170 7.13 0.21 11.50
CA TRP A 170 6.91 0.74 10.16
C TRP A 170 5.87 -0.11 9.41
N TRP A 171 5.17 0.52 8.47
CA TRP A 171 4.27 -0.13 7.53
C TRP A 171 4.30 0.58 6.18
N ALA A 172 4.10 -0.19 5.13
CA ALA A 172 4.03 0.27 3.76
C ALA A 172 2.83 1.20 3.56
N THR A 173 3.03 2.24 2.74
CA THR A 173 1.98 3.14 2.26
C THR A 173 2.20 3.39 0.77
N GLU A 174 1.21 3.90 0.04
CA GLU A 174 1.33 4.25 -1.39
C GLU A 174 2.54 5.17 -1.69
N SER A 175 2.97 5.97 -0.71
CA SER A 175 4.09 6.92 -0.86
C SER A 175 5.40 6.43 -0.25
N ASP A 176 5.40 5.26 0.37
CA ASP A 176 6.51 4.67 1.14
C ASP A 176 6.33 3.15 1.15
N GLU A 177 6.54 2.52 0.00
CA GLU A 177 6.26 1.08 -0.23
C GLU A 177 7.44 0.18 0.16
N VAL A 178 8.65 0.74 0.20
CA VAL A 178 9.90 -0.01 0.38
C VAL A 178 10.59 0.46 1.67
N PHE A 179 10.64 -0.42 2.67
CA PHE A 179 11.17 -0.13 3.99
C PHE A 179 12.62 0.35 3.96
N HIS A 180 13.53 -0.33 3.26
CA HIS A 180 14.95 0.04 3.24
C HIS A 180 15.24 1.40 2.56
N ASN A 181 14.28 1.92 1.78
CA ASN A 181 14.36 3.24 1.17
C ASN A 181 13.59 4.32 1.97
N SER A 182 12.86 3.92 3.01
CA SER A 182 12.06 4.83 3.83
C SER A 182 12.91 5.76 4.71
N LEU A 183 12.33 6.91 5.08
CA LEU A 183 12.95 7.76 6.11
C LEU A 183 12.98 7.08 7.47
N SER A 184 11.98 6.25 7.78
CA SER A 184 11.93 5.48 9.03
C SER A 184 13.13 4.54 9.16
N TYR A 185 13.51 3.81 8.12
CA TYR A 185 14.73 2.98 8.12
C TYR A 185 15.97 3.81 8.46
N ASN A 186 16.15 4.95 7.78
CA ASN A 186 17.30 5.84 8.01
C ASN A 186 17.36 6.39 9.45
N TYR A 187 16.21 6.69 10.06
CA TYR A 187 16.16 7.13 11.46
C TYR A 187 16.44 5.99 12.43
N LEU A 188 15.86 4.81 12.21
CA LEU A 188 16.06 3.62 13.03
C LEU A 188 17.54 3.19 13.04
N GLU A 189 18.17 3.14 11.87
CA GLU A 189 19.60 2.80 11.75
C GLU A 189 20.48 3.74 12.58
N LYS A 190 20.24 5.06 12.50
CA LYS A 190 20.99 6.06 13.29
C LYS A 190 20.70 5.99 14.78
N ILE A 191 19.45 5.75 15.17
CA ILE A 191 19.08 5.54 16.58
C ILE A 191 19.84 4.33 17.13
N ASN A 192 19.89 3.22 16.38
CA ASN A 192 20.60 2.01 16.79
C ASN A 192 22.11 2.23 16.95
N GLN A 193 22.74 3.00 16.06
CA GLN A 193 24.16 3.36 16.18
C GLN A 193 24.47 4.16 17.45
N ILE A 194 23.52 4.97 17.94
CA ILE A 194 23.65 5.70 19.20
C ILE A 194 23.46 4.73 20.38
N LEU A 195 22.42 3.89 20.32
CA LEU A 195 22.13 2.90 21.35
C LEU A 195 23.25 1.86 21.53
N GLU A 196 23.99 1.53 20.48
CA GLU A 196 25.16 0.66 20.56
C GLU A 196 26.24 1.21 21.51
N LYS A 197 26.36 2.53 21.63
CA LYS A 197 27.39 3.18 22.46
C LYS A 197 26.90 3.54 23.86
N TYR A 198 25.64 3.96 23.98
CA TYR A 198 25.08 4.51 25.22
C TYR A 198 23.68 3.95 25.58
N GLY A 199 23.35 2.76 25.09
CA GLY A 199 22.06 2.11 25.27
C GLY A 199 21.59 2.04 26.72
N THR A 200 22.44 1.67 27.68
CA THR A 200 21.99 1.55 29.09
C THR A 200 21.73 2.91 29.74
N PHE A 201 22.44 3.96 29.30
CA PHE A 201 22.14 5.32 29.70
C PHE A 201 20.83 5.80 29.08
N LEU A 202 20.65 5.58 27.77
CA LEU A 202 19.45 5.99 27.05
C LEU A 202 18.20 5.23 27.51
N HIS A 203 18.33 3.98 27.94
CA HIS A 203 17.26 3.24 28.60
C HIS A 203 16.79 3.96 29.86
N GLY A 204 17.70 4.28 30.79
CA GLY A 204 17.36 5.04 31.99
C GLY A 204 16.82 6.44 31.69
N TYR A 205 17.35 7.09 30.65
CA TYR A 205 16.84 8.38 30.15
C TYR A 205 15.38 8.27 29.70
N VAL A 206 15.06 7.31 28.81
CA VAL A 206 13.70 7.10 28.30
C VAL A 206 12.73 6.85 29.44
N LEU A 207 13.03 5.92 30.35
CA LEU A 207 12.16 5.62 31.50
C LEU A 207 11.85 6.85 32.36
N ARG A 208 12.82 7.74 32.53
CA ARG A 208 12.64 8.97 33.31
C ARG A 208 11.82 10.00 32.54
N GLN A 209 12.14 10.25 31.27
CA GLN A 209 11.46 11.29 30.49
C GLN A 209 9.99 10.98 30.26
N THR A 210 9.66 9.70 30.03
CA THR A 210 8.28 9.23 29.88
C THR A 210 7.57 9.01 31.22
N ARG A 211 8.28 9.16 32.35
CA ARG A 211 7.78 8.97 33.73
C ARG A 211 7.34 7.53 34.06
N ILE A 212 7.92 6.54 33.38
CA ILE A 212 7.78 5.13 33.77
C ILE A 212 8.48 4.87 35.11
N ASN A 213 9.65 5.50 35.32
CA ASN A 213 10.36 5.49 36.59
C ASN A 213 10.30 6.87 37.26
N ALA A 214 10.05 6.90 38.57
CA ALA A 214 9.98 8.10 39.39
C ALA A 214 11.34 8.59 39.92
N ASP A 215 12.45 7.95 39.54
CA ASP A 215 13.80 8.37 39.92
C ASP A 215 14.09 9.82 39.48
N GLU A 216 14.50 10.68 40.42
CA GLU A 216 14.83 12.09 40.12
C GLU A 216 16.11 12.23 39.27
N GLN A 217 17.02 11.25 39.37
CA GLN A 217 18.32 11.23 38.68
C GLN A 217 18.34 10.17 37.57
N ILE A 218 18.91 10.53 36.42
CA ILE A 218 19.19 9.56 35.34
C ILE A 218 20.29 8.62 35.82
N LYS A 219 20.05 7.32 35.73
CA LYS A 219 21.01 6.25 36.03
C LYS A 219 21.13 5.34 34.81
N ARG A 220 22.28 4.69 34.64
CA ARG A 220 22.39 3.58 33.68
C ARG A 220 21.50 2.43 34.14
N THR A 221 20.70 1.91 33.23
CA THR A 221 19.76 0.82 33.49
C THR A 221 20.04 -0.29 32.47
N LEU A 222 20.38 -1.48 32.96
CA LEU A 222 20.54 -2.66 32.10
C LEU A 222 19.22 -2.99 31.40
N PHE A 223 19.31 -3.49 30.18
CA PHE A 223 18.13 -3.96 29.47
C PHE A 223 17.58 -5.24 30.15
N PRO A 224 16.25 -5.35 30.33
CA PRO A 224 15.64 -6.51 30.94
C PRO A 224 15.75 -7.73 30.02
N SER A 225 15.93 -8.92 30.57
CA SER A 225 15.93 -10.16 29.79
C SER A 225 14.56 -10.44 29.18
N ASP A 226 13.50 -10.15 29.95
CA ASP A 226 12.12 -10.22 29.48
C ASP A 226 11.76 -8.94 28.72
N ARG A 227 10.69 -9.02 27.94
CA ARG A 227 10.16 -7.86 27.23
C ARG A 227 9.26 -7.04 28.14
N ASN A 228 9.66 -5.81 28.37
CA ASN A 228 8.84 -4.85 29.09
C ASN A 228 8.12 -3.96 28.09
N GLN A 229 6.78 -3.98 28.12
CA GLN A 229 5.93 -3.13 27.29
C GLN A 229 5.27 -2.06 28.15
N TYR A 230 5.26 -0.83 27.63
CA TYR A 230 4.69 0.33 28.31
C TYR A 230 3.81 1.11 27.33
N GLY A 231 2.55 1.31 27.69
CA GLY A 231 1.66 2.24 26.99
C GLY A 231 2.09 3.69 27.23
N LEU A 232 2.22 4.46 26.16
CA LEU A 232 2.63 5.86 26.17
C LEU A 232 1.62 6.72 25.41
N GLN A 233 1.19 7.82 26.02
CA GLN A 233 0.46 8.87 25.33
C GLN A 233 1.44 9.81 24.63
N GLY A 234 1.50 9.74 23.31
CA GLY A 234 2.29 10.63 22.46
C GLY A 234 1.56 11.92 22.06
N PRO A 235 2.20 12.76 21.24
CA PRO A 235 1.56 13.91 20.61
C PRO A 235 0.24 13.53 19.94
N ASP A 236 -0.68 14.49 19.93
CA ASP A 236 -2.04 14.36 19.41
C ASP A 236 -2.94 13.36 20.14
N GLY A 237 -2.51 12.84 21.30
CA GLY A 237 -3.20 11.76 21.98
C GLY A 237 -3.05 10.42 21.25
N THR A 238 -1.97 10.24 20.50
CA THR A 238 -1.66 8.97 19.85
C THR A 238 -1.17 7.98 20.89
N ASP A 239 -1.75 6.78 20.91
CA ASP A 239 -1.27 5.69 21.75
C ASP A 239 -0.03 5.07 21.12
N ILE A 240 1.05 4.98 21.86
CA ILE A 240 2.34 4.44 21.42
C ILE A 240 2.74 3.34 22.40
N VAL A 241 3.23 2.21 21.90
CA VAL A 241 3.80 1.18 22.78
C VAL A 241 5.32 1.31 22.77
N LEU A 242 5.91 1.46 23.95
CA LEU A 242 7.34 1.35 24.16
C LEU A 242 7.67 -0.06 24.61
N GLU A 243 8.46 -0.78 23.84
CA GLU A 243 9.03 -2.08 24.23
C GLU A 243 10.52 -1.93 24.52
N ILE A 244 10.95 -2.48 25.64
CA ILE A 244 12.35 -2.50 26.04
C ILE A 244 12.74 -3.93 26.42
N SER A 245 13.82 -4.44 25.81
CA SER A 245 14.38 -5.76 26.13
C SER A 245 15.85 -5.87 25.75
N HIS A 246 16.53 -6.90 26.27
CA HIS A 246 17.93 -7.20 25.95
C HIS A 246 18.13 -7.57 24.48
N ASP A 247 17.10 -8.11 23.81
CA ASP A 247 17.14 -8.53 22.41
C ASP A 247 16.76 -7.41 21.43
N LEU A 248 15.90 -6.47 21.84
CA LEU A 248 15.35 -5.43 20.95
C LEU A 248 15.78 -4.00 21.29
N GLY A 249 16.47 -3.79 22.41
CA GLY A 249 16.88 -2.46 22.84
C GLY A 249 15.69 -1.61 23.24
N ILE A 250 15.49 -0.47 22.58
CA ILE A 250 14.38 0.46 22.80
C ILE A 250 13.59 0.58 21.49
N ARG A 251 12.32 0.17 21.47
CA ARG A 251 11.43 0.29 20.30
C ARG A 251 10.14 1.01 20.65
N PHE A 252 9.72 1.86 19.72
CA PHE A 252 8.41 2.51 19.74
C PHE A 252 7.56 1.93 18.62
N TYR A 253 6.39 1.43 18.96
CA TYR A 253 5.42 0.89 18.04
C TYR A 253 4.22 1.84 17.96
N PHE A 254 3.70 2.00 16.75
CA PHE A 254 2.56 2.88 16.48
C PHE A 254 1.38 2.04 15.98
N PRO A 255 0.15 2.42 16.32
CA PRO A 255 -1.05 1.75 15.83
C PRO A 255 -1.16 2.02 14.33
N SER A 256 -0.84 1.00 13.55
CA SER A 256 -0.72 1.09 12.09
C SER A 256 -2.01 1.53 11.37
N PRO A 257 -3.24 1.22 11.85
CA PRO A 257 -4.47 1.68 11.21
C PRO A 257 -4.79 3.16 11.42
N SER A 258 -4.30 3.76 12.51
CA SER A 258 -4.70 5.12 12.95
C SER A 258 -3.56 6.14 12.93
N THR A 259 -2.32 5.70 12.77
CA THR A 259 -1.16 6.58 12.69
C THR A 259 -0.83 6.90 11.24
N THR A 260 -0.49 8.16 10.94
CA THR A 260 -0.04 8.53 9.59
C THR A 260 1.45 8.27 9.41
N ARG A 261 1.89 8.02 8.17
CA ARG A 261 3.32 7.98 7.81
C ARG A 261 4.07 9.21 8.32
N LYS A 262 3.53 10.41 8.07
CA LYS A 262 4.16 11.68 8.45
C LYS A 262 4.37 11.77 9.96
N TYR A 263 3.38 11.37 10.75
CA TYR A 263 3.50 11.33 12.20
C TYR A 263 4.65 10.40 12.65
N ARG A 264 4.65 9.15 12.17
CA ARG A 264 5.70 8.16 12.45
C ARG A 264 7.10 8.70 12.13
N GLU A 265 7.29 9.25 10.93
CA GLU A 265 8.58 9.77 10.49
C GLU A 265 9.05 10.94 11.34
N GLN A 266 8.16 11.90 11.66
CA GLN A 266 8.51 13.04 12.49
C GLN A 266 8.80 12.65 13.94
N PHE A 267 8.10 11.64 14.46
CA PHE A 267 8.37 11.09 15.78
C PHE A 267 9.77 10.49 15.82
N LEU A 268 10.08 9.56 14.89
CA LEU A 268 11.39 8.91 14.81
C LEU A 268 12.53 9.91 14.57
N LYS A 269 12.31 10.92 13.73
CA LYS A 269 13.27 12.01 13.51
C LYS A 269 13.54 12.78 14.80
N SER A 270 12.50 13.13 15.55
CA SER A 270 12.65 13.90 16.78
C SER A 270 13.31 13.08 17.89
N MET A 271 12.96 11.80 18.00
CA MET A 271 13.64 10.84 18.86
C MET A 271 15.14 10.76 18.56
N LEU A 272 15.50 10.69 17.27
CA LEU A 272 16.89 10.73 16.86
C LEU A 272 17.58 12.04 17.30
N VAL A 273 16.92 13.19 17.13
CA VAL A 273 17.46 14.50 17.54
C VAL A 273 17.68 14.55 19.06
N ASP A 274 16.73 14.09 19.87
CA ASP A 274 16.84 14.05 21.33
C ASP A 274 17.99 13.11 21.77
N PHE A 275 18.09 11.92 21.17
CA PHE A 275 19.18 10.98 21.42
C PHE A 275 20.54 11.54 20.98
N MET A 276 20.60 12.24 19.84
CA MET A 276 21.81 12.90 19.36
C MET A 276 22.26 14.03 20.29
N ALA A 277 21.33 14.82 20.84
CA ALA A 277 21.66 15.87 21.80
C ALA A 277 22.35 15.29 23.04
N ASN A 278 21.80 14.19 23.59
CA ASN A 278 22.42 13.46 24.69
C ASN A 278 23.75 12.83 24.27
N PHE A 279 23.85 12.24 23.08
CA PHE A 279 25.08 11.65 22.56
C PHE A 279 26.24 12.66 22.51
N VAL A 280 25.97 13.86 22.01
CA VAL A 280 26.97 14.94 21.92
C VAL A 280 27.44 15.35 23.33
N GLU A 281 26.51 15.52 24.27
CA GLU A 281 26.83 15.88 25.65
C GLU A 281 27.68 14.80 26.34
N LEU A 282 27.27 13.53 26.24
CA LEU A 282 28.01 12.39 26.82
C LEU A 282 29.41 12.26 26.23
N THR A 283 29.55 12.48 24.93
CA THR A 283 30.86 12.46 24.24
C THR A 283 31.76 13.59 24.73
N GLN A 284 31.21 14.82 24.86
CA GLN A 284 31.95 15.96 25.39
C GLN A 284 32.40 15.76 26.84
N MET A 285 31.57 15.09 27.63
CA MET A 285 31.89 14.71 29.02
C MET A 285 32.83 13.51 29.15
N LYS A 286 33.19 12.86 28.03
CA LYS A 286 33.96 11.60 28.00
C LYS A 286 33.32 10.50 28.85
N PHE A 287 32.00 10.40 28.77
CA PHE A 287 31.27 9.35 29.47
C PHE A 287 31.61 7.99 28.85
N ASP A 288 31.83 6.98 29.72
CA ASP A 288 32.23 5.64 29.27
C ASP A 288 31.19 5.05 28.30
N HIS A 289 31.64 4.25 27.33
CA HIS A 289 30.72 3.50 26.47
C HIS A 289 30.14 2.29 27.21
N ASP A 290 29.00 1.80 26.72
CA ASP A 290 28.47 0.51 27.14
C ASP A 290 29.42 -0.63 26.75
N GLN A 291 29.52 -1.63 27.65
CA GLN A 291 30.22 -2.87 27.34
C GLN A 291 29.40 -3.67 26.32
N PRO A 292 30.04 -4.34 25.33
CA PRO A 292 29.32 -5.04 24.26
C PRO A 292 28.26 -6.05 24.75
N GLU A 293 28.49 -6.72 25.88
CA GLU A 293 27.57 -7.67 26.48
C GLU A 293 26.25 -7.05 26.97
N HIS A 294 26.24 -5.74 27.25
CA HIS A 294 25.07 -4.99 27.72
C HIS A 294 24.21 -4.46 26.55
N VAL A 295 24.70 -4.53 25.32
CA VAL A 295 24.05 -3.97 24.12
C VAL A 295 23.93 -4.98 22.97
N LYS A 296 23.81 -6.27 23.28
CA LYS A 296 23.70 -7.34 22.25
C LYS A 296 22.53 -7.14 21.29
N PHE A 297 21.42 -6.51 21.72
CA PHE A 297 20.33 -6.10 20.83
C PHE A 297 20.81 -5.33 19.60
N SER A 298 21.87 -4.52 19.70
CA SER A 298 22.34 -3.71 18.56
C SER A 298 22.69 -4.59 17.36
N GLN A 299 23.28 -5.75 17.59
CA GLN A 299 23.58 -6.74 16.55
C GLN A 299 22.30 -7.36 15.99
N LEU A 300 21.34 -7.73 16.85
CA LEU A 300 20.07 -8.32 16.44
C LEU A 300 19.22 -7.33 15.62
N ILE A 301 19.11 -6.07 16.05
CA ILE A 301 18.36 -5.05 15.31
C ILE A 301 19.05 -4.72 14.00
N ASN A 302 20.39 -4.57 13.98
CA ASN A 302 21.12 -4.33 12.74
C ASN A 302 20.96 -5.51 11.77
N ASN A 303 20.95 -6.74 12.27
CA ASN A 303 20.63 -7.91 11.48
C ASN A 303 19.18 -7.88 10.99
N GLY A 304 18.21 -7.48 11.80
CA GLY A 304 16.80 -7.33 11.40
C GLY A 304 16.61 -6.30 10.29
N LEU A 305 17.26 -5.12 10.40
CA LEU A 305 17.27 -4.09 9.37
C LEU A 305 17.96 -4.59 8.08
N LEU A 306 19.12 -5.24 8.22
CA LEU A 306 19.86 -5.79 7.09
C LEU A 306 19.08 -6.91 6.39
N ASN A 307 18.43 -7.78 7.16
CA ASN A 307 17.58 -8.86 6.65
C ASN A 307 16.41 -8.25 5.88
N ALA A 308 15.69 -7.27 6.45
CA ALA A 308 14.62 -6.58 5.78
C ALA A 308 15.09 -5.98 4.43
N LYS A 309 16.22 -5.27 4.43
CA LYS A 309 16.84 -4.77 3.20
C LYS A 309 17.19 -5.87 2.21
N GLN A 310 17.77 -6.98 2.66
CA GLN A 310 18.13 -8.09 1.78
C GLN A 310 16.90 -8.77 1.16
N LEU A 311 15.81 -8.89 1.91
CA LEU A 311 14.54 -9.43 1.42
C LEU A 311 13.98 -8.53 0.31
N GLU A 312 13.95 -7.21 0.53
CA GLU A 312 13.49 -6.25 -0.49
C GLU A 312 14.41 -6.20 -1.71
N LEU A 313 15.73 -6.35 -1.53
CA LEU A 313 16.68 -6.47 -2.65
C LEU A 313 16.51 -7.79 -3.43
N LYS A 314 15.92 -8.82 -2.82
CA LYS A 314 15.51 -10.06 -3.49
C LYS A 314 14.10 -9.95 -4.10
N GLY A 315 13.48 -8.78 -3.98
CA GLY A 315 12.15 -8.42 -4.49
C GLY A 315 11.00 -8.88 -3.61
N GLU A 316 11.26 -9.24 -2.35
CA GLU A 316 10.19 -9.53 -1.39
C GLU A 316 9.62 -8.22 -0.82
N ALA A 317 8.31 -8.02 -0.95
CA ALA A 317 7.64 -6.84 -0.43
C ALA A 317 7.46 -6.94 1.10
N ILE A 318 7.94 -5.92 1.82
CA ILE A 318 7.73 -5.78 3.26
C ILE A 318 6.53 -4.89 3.48
N SER A 319 5.51 -5.39 4.17
CA SER A 319 4.35 -4.54 4.46
C SER A 319 4.37 -3.91 5.82
N GLN A 320 4.99 -4.58 6.78
CA GLN A 320 5.19 -4.07 8.12
C GLN A 320 6.52 -4.56 8.65
N TYR A 321 7.20 -3.72 9.42
CA TYR A 321 8.44 -4.02 10.11
C TYR A 321 8.25 -3.77 11.60
N GLY A 322 8.73 -4.70 12.43
CA GLY A 322 8.60 -4.66 13.87
C GLY A 322 7.13 -4.64 14.29
N VAL A 323 6.41 -5.73 14.06
CA VAL A 323 5.00 -5.88 14.45
C VAL A 323 4.90 -6.38 15.90
N LEU A 324 3.93 -5.86 16.65
CA LEU A 324 3.58 -6.31 18.00
C LEU A 324 2.40 -7.29 17.90
N ASN A 325 2.65 -8.60 18.00
CA ASN A 325 1.59 -9.64 18.04
C ASN A 325 1.80 -10.55 19.26
N ASP A 326 0.69 -11.03 19.84
CA ASP A 326 0.64 -11.70 21.14
C ASP A 326 1.48 -12.99 21.29
N ASP A 327 2.03 -13.59 20.22
CA ASP A 327 2.73 -14.88 20.34
C ASP A 327 4.03 -15.12 19.55
N GLN A 328 4.45 -14.32 18.56
CA GLN A 328 5.77 -14.51 17.89
C GLN A 328 6.36 -13.21 17.31
N TYR A 329 7.68 -13.06 17.48
CA TYR A 329 8.47 -11.86 17.15
C TYR A 329 9.04 -11.85 15.73
N GLU A 330 9.33 -10.63 15.24
CA GLU A 330 10.10 -10.32 14.01
C GLU A 330 9.69 -11.11 12.76
N TYR A 331 8.48 -10.84 12.27
CA TYR A 331 8.17 -11.08 10.88
C TYR A 331 8.00 -9.74 10.16
N VAL A 332 8.69 -9.64 9.02
CA VAL A 332 8.12 -8.97 7.86
C VAL A 332 6.73 -9.55 7.69
N SER A 333 5.70 -8.76 7.98
CA SER A 333 4.36 -9.14 7.56
C SER A 333 4.37 -9.02 6.04
N TYR A 334 4.12 -10.13 5.34
CA TYR A 334 3.80 -10.09 3.92
C TYR A 334 2.35 -9.59 3.84
N SER A 335 2.15 -8.35 3.40
CA SER A 335 0.81 -7.84 3.20
C SER A 335 0.22 -8.44 1.97
N LEU A 336 -1.10 -8.59 2.07
CA LEU A 336 -2.03 -8.67 0.97
C LEU A 336 -1.87 -10.00 0.23
N ILE A 337 -3.02 -10.66 0.10
CA ILE A 337 -3.30 -11.47 -1.07
C ILE A 337 -2.81 -10.65 -2.28
N PRO A 338 -1.77 -11.11 -2.99
CA PRO A 338 -1.29 -10.40 -4.14
C PRO A 338 -2.39 -10.31 -5.18
N SER A 339 -2.49 -9.20 -5.89
CA SER A 339 -3.52 -9.00 -6.93
C SER A 339 -3.49 -10.10 -8.00
N TRP A 340 -2.33 -10.70 -8.26
CA TRP A 340 -2.17 -11.81 -9.19
C TRP A 340 -2.79 -13.13 -8.70
N SER A 341 -2.97 -13.31 -7.38
CA SER A 341 -3.28 -14.62 -6.80
C SER A 341 -4.74 -15.05 -6.93
N GLY A 342 -5.67 -14.12 -7.10
CA GLY A 342 -7.11 -14.39 -7.19
C GLY A 342 -7.80 -14.80 -5.88
N PHE A 343 -7.07 -15.04 -4.79
CA PHE A 343 -7.64 -15.37 -3.49
C PHE A 343 -8.40 -14.18 -2.90
N ASN A 344 -9.36 -14.44 -2.02
CA ASN A 344 -10.07 -13.41 -1.23
C ASN A 344 -9.84 -13.57 0.28
N ASN A 345 -9.17 -14.66 0.69
CA ASN A 345 -8.84 -14.99 2.07
C ASN A 345 -7.33 -15.25 2.23
N LYS A 346 -6.72 -14.59 3.21
CA LYS A 346 -5.31 -14.71 3.59
C LYS A 346 -4.94 -16.11 4.07
N GLU A 347 -5.84 -16.79 4.76
CA GLU A 347 -5.62 -18.16 5.28
C GLU A 347 -5.45 -19.15 4.12
N ASN A 348 -6.39 -19.15 3.16
CA ASN A 348 -6.34 -20.01 1.98
C ASN A 348 -5.09 -19.72 1.13
N PHE A 349 -4.73 -18.45 0.95
CA PHE A 349 -3.50 -18.08 0.24
C PHE A 349 -2.23 -18.58 0.98
N GLY A 350 -2.22 -18.51 2.31
CA GLY A 350 -1.15 -19.06 3.13
C GLY A 350 -1.00 -20.58 2.97
N VAL A 351 -2.11 -21.32 2.97
CA VAL A 351 -2.11 -22.77 2.73
C VAL A 351 -1.60 -23.10 1.32
N PHE A 352 -2.06 -22.37 0.31
CA PHE A 352 -1.57 -22.50 -1.07
C PHE A 352 -0.05 -22.35 -1.15
N MET A 353 0.51 -21.27 -0.58
CA MET A 353 1.95 -21.00 -0.61
C MET A 353 2.76 -22.06 0.14
N LYS A 354 2.23 -22.60 1.24
CA LYS A 354 2.85 -23.72 1.96
C LYS A 354 2.91 -24.96 1.08
N LEU A 355 1.79 -25.36 0.47
CA LEU A 355 1.73 -26.56 -0.36
C LEU A 355 2.61 -26.48 -1.62
N VAL A 356 2.75 -25.28 -2.21
CA VAL A 356 3.72 -25.06 -3.29
C VAL A 356 5.15 -25.36 -2.81
N ARG A 357 5.56 -24.85 -1.63
CA ARG A 357 6.89 -25.13 -1.08
C ARG A 357 7.08 -26.61 -0.75
N ASP A 358 6.08 -27.23 -0.12
CA ASP A 358 6.10 -28.66 0.22
C ASP A 358 6.28 -29.55 -1.02
N TYR A 359 5.65 -29.19 -2.15
CA TYR A 359 5.82 -29.91 -3.42
C TYR A 359 7.29 -29.92 -3.87
N PHE A 360 7.96 -28.76 -3.90
CA PHE A 360 9.36 -28.69 -4.34
C PHE A 360 10.33 -29.33 -3.33
N GLU A 361 10.07 -29.18 -2.03
CA GLU A 361 10.85 -29.84 -0.98
C GLU A 361 10.79 -31.36 -1.12
N LYS A 362 9.59 -31.93 -1.36
CA LYS A 362 9.40 -33.37 -1.58
C LYS A 362 10.18 -33.91 -2.79
N HIS A 363 10.44 -33.06 -3.77
CA HIS A 363 11.22 -33.40 -4.97
C HIS A 363 12.72 -33.08 -4.83
N ASN A 364 13.17 -32.64 -3.65
CA ASN A 364 14.55 -32.18 -3.38
C ASN A 364 15.00 -31.05 -4.31
N VAL A 365 14.12 -30.07 -4.53
CA VAL A 365 14.37 -28.92 -5.41
C VAL A 365 14.38 -27.64 -4.59
N SER A 366 15.49 -26.91 -4.64
CA SER A 366 15.65 -25.62 -4.00
C SER A 366 14.96 -24.54 -4.82
N ILE A 367 14.10 -23.74 -4.18
CA ILE A 367 13.33 -22.69 -4.84
C ILE A 367 13.39 -21.35 -4.09
N ALA A 368 13.21 -20.27 -4.84
CA ALA A 368 12.81 -18.96 -4.34
C ALA A 368 11.46 -18.60 -4.97
N ILE A 369 10.57 -17.91 -4.26
CA ILE A 369 9.29 -17.47 -4.82
C ILE A 369 9.21 -15.95 -4.71
N ASN A 370 9.00 -15.26 -5.84
CA ASN A 370 8.88 -13.81 -5.90
C ASN A 370 7.78 -13.44 -6.91
N ASP A 371 6.89 -12.52 -6.52
CA ASP A 371 5.83 -11.95 -7.36
C ASP A 371 5.06 -12.97 -8.21
N GLY A 372 4.61 -14.05 -7.57
CA GLY A 372 3.87 -15.10 -8.27
C GLY A 372 4.73 -15.92 -9.24
N VAL A 373 6.05 -15.98 -9.05
CA VAL A 373 6.96 -16.82 -9.84
C VAL A 373 7.84 -17.66 -8.91
N VAL A 374 7.85 -18.98 -9.12
CA VAL A 374 8.82 -19.90 -8.52
C VAL A 374 10.08 -19.90 -9.37
N LYS A 375 11.17 -19.42 -8.80
CA LYS A 375 12.52 -19.53 -9.36
C LYS A 375 13.19 -20.78 -8.80
N VAL A 376 13.52 -21.72 -9.67
CA VAL A 376 14.25 -22.93 -9.29
C VAL A 376 15.74 -22.62 -9.28
N LEU A 377 16.42 -22.96 -8.18
CA LEU A 377 17.83 -22.64 -7.94
C LEU A 377 18.77 -23.76 -8.40
N ASP A 378 18.23 -24.95 -8.66
CA ASP A 378 18.98 -26.13 -9.08
C ASP A 378 18.91 -26.32 -10.60
N GLU A 379 20.07 -26.39 -11.27
CA GLU A 379 20.16 -26.57 -12.73
C GLU A 379 19.60 -27.93 -13.21
N GLY A 380 19.45 -28.91 -12.30
CA GLY A 380 19.01 -30.28 -12.62
C GLY A 380 17.50 -30.46 -12.83
N PHE A 381 16.67 -29.47 -12.47
CA PHE A 381 15.20 -29.57 -12.59
C PHE A 381 14.68 -29.26 -14.00
N GLY A 382 15.53 -28.68 -14.87
CA GLY A 382 15.19 -28.34 -16.25
C GLY A 382 14.38 -27.05 -16.40
N LEU A 383 13.56 -26.65 -15.43
CA LEU A 383 12.79 -25.41 -15.47
C LEU A 383 13.40 -24.35 -14.54
N SER A 384 13.49 -23.09 -14.97
CA SER A 384 14.13 -22.02 -14.19
C SER A 384 13.15 -21.04 -13.52
N ASN A 385 12.04 -20.72 -14.18
CA ASN A 385 11.01 -19.79 -13.68
C ASN A 385 9.61 -20.36 -13.98
N LEU A 386 8.77 -20.47 -12.97
CA LEU A 386 7.43 -21.06 -13.07
C LEU A 386 6.38 -20.07 -12.53
N GLY A 387 5.52 -19.56 -13.40
CA GLY A 387 4.45 -18.64 -12.99
C GLY A 387 3.36 -19.34 -12.18
N LEU A 388 3.03 -18.79 -11.02
CA LEU A 388 2.00 -19.25 -10.09
C LEU A 388 0.63 -18.63 -10.37
N GLN A 389 0.53 -17.57 -11.17
CA GLN A 389 -0.72 -16.82 -11.36
C GLN A 389 -1.89 -17.72 -11.77
N ASN A 390 -1.74 -18.52 -12.83
CA ASN A 390 -2.80 -19.41 -13.30
C ASN A 390 -3.15 -20.50 -12.27
N LEU A 391 -2.14 -21.04 -11.59
CA LEU A 391 -2.33 -22.06 -10.57
C LEU A 391 -3.06 -21.49 -9.35
N ALA A 392 -2.66 -20.31 -8.90
CA ALA A 392 -3.27 -19.60 -7.78
C ALA A 392 -4.72 -19.21 -8.08
N GLN A 393 -4.99 -18.66 -9.27
CA GLN A 393 -6.35 -18.36 -9.71
C GLN A 393 -7.22 -19.63 -9.72
N HIS A 394 -6.70 -20.75 -10.23
CA HIS A 394 -7.44 -22.01 -10.23
C HIS A 394 -7.73 -22.52 -8.81
N CYS A 395 -6.72 -22.55 -7.94
CA CYS A 395 -6.88 -22.95 -6.54
C CYS A 395 -7.83 -22.02 -5.77
N SER A 396 -7.85 -20.72 -6.09
CA SER A 396 -8.74 -19.75 -5.40
C SER A 396 -10.22 -20.08 -5.53
N GLY A 397 -10.62 -20.82 -6.58
CA GLY A 397 -12.00 -21.29 -6.80
C GLY A 397 -12.31 -22.68 -6.25
N LEU A 398 -11.36 -23.35 -5.60
CA LEU A 398 -11.49 -24.72 -5.09
C LEU A 398 -11.52 -24.78 -3.56
N ASN A 399 -11.93 -25.94 -3.02
CA ASN A 399 -11.77 -26.25 -1.60
C ASN A 399 -10.29 -26.51 -1.28
N VAL A 400 -9.86 -26.14 -0.07
CA VAL A 400 -8.46 -26.24 0.38
C VAL A 400 -7.92 -27.67 0.29
N GLU A 401 -8.77 -28.68 0.52
CA GLU A 401 -8.45 -30.10 0.44
C GLU A 401 -7.98 -30.54 -0.97
N ASP A 402 -8.40 -29.84 -2.02
CA ASP A 402 -8.08 -30.16 -3.40
C ASP A 402 -6.76 -29.52 -3.88
N TYR A 403 -6.18 -28.59 -3.09
CA TYR A 403 -5.03 -27.79 -3.52
C TYR A 403 -3.80 -28.64 -3.81
N GLU A 404 -3.46 -29.59 -2.94
CA GLU A 404 -2.27 -30.43 -3.08
C GLU A 404 -2.30 -31.24 -4.40
N GLY A 405 -3.48 -31.78 -4.74
CA GLY A 405 -3.71 -32.51 -5.98
C GLY A 405 -3.47 -31.63 -7.20
N GLN A 406 -4.05 -30.42 -7.21
CA GLN A 406 -3.92 -29.49 -8.33
C GLN A 406 -2.50 -28.97 -8.52
N ILE A 407 -1.82 -28.62 -7.43
CA ILE A 407 -0.41 -28.20 -7.45
C ILE A 407 0.46 -29.30 -8.04
N SER A 408 0.24 -30.55 -7.62
CA SER A 408 1.00 -31.71 -8.12
C SER A 408 0.77 -31.94 -9.60
N VAL A 409 -0.49 -31.91 -10.05
CA VAL A 409 -0.84 -32.07 -11.47
C VAL A 409 -0.19 -30.98 -12.30
N HIS A 410 -0.26 -29.72 -11.87
CA HIS A 410 0.28 -28.57 -12.60
C HIS A 410 1.78 -28.69 -12.85
N PHE A 411 2.58 -28.89 -11.80
CA PHE A 411 4.03 -28.95 -11.97
C PHE A 411 4.50 -30.22 -12.68
N ASN A 412 3.83 -31.36 -12.47
CA ASN A 412 4.14 -32.59 -13.22
C ASN A 412 3.87 -32.41 -14.73
N GLN A 413 2.78 -31.72 -15.09
CA GLN A 413 2.49 -31.38 -16.49
C GLN A 413 3.57 -30.49 -17.09
N MET A 414 4.10 -29.51 -16.35
CA MET A 414 5.18 -28.64 -16.84
C MET A 414 6.48 -29.44 -17.10
N ILE A 415 6.82 -30.37 -16.21
CA ILE A 415 7.99 -31.24 -16.37
C ILE A 415 7.84 -32.11 -17.63
N GLU A 416 6.67 -32.74 -17.81
CA GLU A 416 6.40 -33.56 -19.00
C GLU A 416 6.37 -32.71 -20.28
N ALA A 417 5.80 -31.51 -20.25
CA ALA A 417 5.80 -30.58 -21.37
C ALA A 417 7.23 -30.21 -21.80
N GLN A 418 8.14 -29.98 -20.85
CA GLN A 418 9.54 -29.73 -21.16
C GLN A 418 10.23 -30.92 -21.84
N LYS A 419 10.01 -32.14 -21.34
CA LYS A 419 10.57 -33.36 -21.96
C LYS A 419 10.07 -33.53 -23.38
N ASN A 420 8.77 -33.32 -23.60
CA ASN A 420 8.14 -33.39 -24.92
C ASN A 420 8.71 -32.33 -25.87
N GLN A 421 8.88 -31.10 -25.40
CA GLN A 421 9.49 -30.02 -26.18
C GLN A 421 10.93 -30.35 -26.58
N ALA A 422 11.76 -30.81 -25.64
CA ALA A 422 13.14 -31.17 -25.91
C ALA A 422 13.28 -32.35 -26.90
N ALA A 423 12.31 -33.26 -26.92
CA ALA A 423 12.22 -34.32 -27.92
C ALA A 423 11.81 -33.78 -29.29
N PHE A 424 10.81 -32.89 -29.33
CA PHE A 424 10.34 -32.24 -30.55
C PHE A 424 11.42 -31.37 -31.21
N ASP A 425 12.14 -30.57 -30.42
CA ASP A 425 13.18 -29.64 -30.91
C ASP A 425 14.30 -30.33 -31.69
N LYS A 426 14.55 -31.63 -31.43
CA LYS A 426 15.54 -32.42 -32.19
C LYS A 426 15.12 -32.69 -33.64
N HIS A 427 13.83 -32.62 -33.92
CA HIS A 427 13.25 -32.99 -35.21
C HIS A 427 12.51 -31.84 -35.90
N LYS A 428 12.25 -30.72 -35.21
CA LYS A 428 11.49 -29.59 -35.74
C LYS A 428 12.04 -28.96 -37.03
N GLY A 429 13.34 -29.12 -37.31
CA GLY A 429 13.94 -28.65 -38.56
C GLY A 429 13.51 -29.42 -39.80
N ASN A 430 12.91 -30.62 -39.64
CA ASN A 430 12.30 -31.37 -40.73
C ASN A 430 10.84 -30.95 -40.89
N PHE A 431 10.51 -30.23 -41.96
CA PHE A 431 9.14 -29.78 -42.22
C PHE A 431 8.15 -30.93 -42.33
N ASP A 432 8.53 -32.06 -42.95
CA ASP A 432 7.62 -33.20 -43.12
C ASP A 432 7.12 -33.76 -41.78
N PHE A 433 7.96 -33.65 -40.74
CA PHE A 433 7.61 -34.01 -39.38
C PHE A 433 6.88 -32.87 -38.66
N ALA A 434 7.36 -31.63 -38.81
CA ALA A 434 6.83 -30.49 -38.07
C ALA A 434 5.42 -30.07 -38.54
N GLN A 435 5.08 -30.29 -39.81
CA GLN A 435 3.82 -29.85 -40.44
C GLN A 435 2.58 -30.37 -39.72
N GLU A 436 2.61 -31.56 -39.12
CA GLU A 436 1.48 -32.14 -38.37
C GLU A 436 1.17 -31.38 -37.06
N PHE A 437 2.12 -30.59 -36.57
CA PHE A 437 2.00 -29.81 -35.34
C PHE A 437 1.78 -28.32 -35.62
N VAL A 438 1.92 -27.86 -36.88
CA VAL A 438 1.69 -26.46 -37.22
C VAL A 438 0.23 -26.11 -36.95
N SER A 439 0.01 -25.02 -36.23
CA SER A 439 -1.31 -24.52 -35.85
C SER A 439 -1.29 -23.00 -35.81
N ILE A 440 -2.47 -22.39 -35.77
CA ILE A 440 -2.66 -20.96 -35.54
C ILE A 440 -3.28 -20.76 -34.16
N ARG A 441 -2.87 -19.73 -33.44
CA ARG A 441 -3.49 -19.35 -32.18
C ARG A 441 -3.73 -17.85 -32.13
N ILE A 442 -4.93 -17.47 -31.72
CA ILE A 442 -5.24 -16.08 -31.38
C ILE A 442 -4.61 -15.72 -30.03
N GLN A 443 -3.89 -14.60 -29.98
CA GLN A 443 -3.20 -14.09 -28.80
C GLN A 443 -3.29 -12.56 -28.70
N HIS A 444 -3.10 -12.05 -27.50
CA HIS A 444 -2.86 -10.63 -27.26
C HIS A 444 -1.52 -10.19 -27.87
N GLU A 445 -1.45 -8.92 -28.29
CA GLU A 445 -0.26 -8.29 -28.89
C GLU A 445 1.01 -8.50 -28.04
N SER A 446 0.89 -8.43 -26.71
CA SER A 446 2.01 -8.59 -25.78
C SER A 446 2.70 -9.94 -25.88
N PHE A 447 1.99 -10.99 -26.31
CA PHE A 447 2.55 -12.33 -26.52
C PHE A 447 2.92 -12.56 -27.98
N ALA A 448 2.12 -12.04 -28.91
CA ALA A 448 2.36 -12.16 -30.34
C ALA A 448 3.71 -11.54 -30.77
N LYS A 449 4.15 -10.48 -30.10
CA LYS A 449 5.42 -9.79 -30.40
C LYS A 449 6.66 -10.38 -29.70
N VAL A 450 6.51 -11.45 -28.92
CA VAL A 450 7.62 -12.10 -28.18
C VAL A 450 8.54 -12.95 -29.06
N PRO A 451 8.05 -13.75 -30.03
CA PRO A 451 8.90 -14.61 -30.85
C PRO A 451 9.96 -13.82 -31.62
N VAL A 452 11.11 -14.45 -31.85
CA VAL A 452 12.16 -13.87 -32.71
C VAL A 452 11.62 -13.75 -34.14
N ASN A 453 11.79 -12.57 -34.75
CA ASN A 453 11.20 -12.20 -36.04
C ASN A 453 9.67 -12.39 -36.06
N ALA A 454 8.99 -11.91 -35.01
CA ALA A 454 7.55 -12.01 -34.81
C ALA A 454 6.73 -11.57 -36.04
N GLU A 455 7.21 -10.59 -36.79
CA GLU A 455 6.57 -10.11 -38.03
C GLU A 455 6.47 -11.17 -39.13
N LYS A 456 7.27 -12.24 -39.06
CA LYS A 456 7.22 -13.37 -40.00
C LYS A 456 6.24 -14.47 -39.59
N VAL A 457 5.75 -14.43 -38.35
CA VAL A 457 4.95 -15.51 -37.74
C VAL A 457 3.61 -15.02 -37.20
N THR A 458 3.27 -13.76 -37.43
CA THR A 458 2.05 -13.14 -36.90
C THR A 458 1.28 -12.35 -37.95
N LYS A 459 -0.03 -12.27 -37.73
CA LYS A 459 -0.97 -11.45 -38.51
C LYS A 459 -1.89 -10.70 -37.56
N LEU A 460 -1.94 -9.38 -37.67
CA LEU A 460 -2.90 -8.55 -36.94
C LEU A 460 -4.32 -8.87 -37.44
N ILE A 461 -5.25 -9.12 -36.51
CA ILE A 461 -6.67 -9.27 -36.81
C ILE A 461 -7.37 -7.93 -36.66
N ALA A 462 -7.38 -7.38 -35.44
CA ALA A 462 -7.86 -6.04 -35.12
C ALA A 462 -7.46 -5.67 -33.69
N GLY A 463 -7.28 -4.37 -33.43
CA GLY A 463 -6.91 -3.88 -32.10
C GLY A 463 -5.61 -4.52 -31.59
N ASP A 464 -5.69 -5.21 -30.47
CA ASP A 464 -4.59 -5.94 -29.82
C ASP A 464 -4.62 -7.46 -30.07
N ILE A 465 -5.45 -7.94 -30.99
CA ILE A 465 -5.66 -9.36 -31.28
C ILE A 465 -4.85 -9.77 -32.52
N TYR A 466 -3.98 -10.76 -32.35
CA TYR A 466 -3.12 -11.30 -33.41
C TYR A 466 -3.34 -12.80 -33.58
N ALA A 467 -3.28 -13.28 -34.82
CA ALA A 467 -3.09 -14.69 -35.12
C ALA A 467 -1.59 -15.00 -35.19
N VAL A 468 -1.16 -16.06 -34.50
CA VAL A 468 0.26 -16.42 -34.31
C VAL A 468 0.46 -17.88 -34.71
N LEU A 469 1.49 -18.14 -35.52
CA LEU A 469 1.93 -19.50 -35.84
C LEU A 469 2.51 -20.19 -34.61
N CYS A 470 2.02 -21.40 -34.33
CA CYS A 470 2.38 -22.19 -33.15
C CYS A 470 2.57 -23.67 -33.52
N PHE A 471 3.32 -24.39 -32.69
CA PHE A 471 3.30 -25.83 -32.60
C PHE A 471 2.30 -26.28 -31.54
N ASP A 472 1.35 -27.12 -31.94
CA ASP A 472 0.34 -27.72 -31.09
C ASP A 472 0.78 -29.12 -30.62
N LEU A 473 1.63 -29.14 -29.59
CA LEU A 473 2.17 -30.37 -29.04
C LEU A 473 1.17 -31.03 -28.08
N PRO A 474 1.30 -32.34 -27.78
CA PRO A 474 0.33 -33.07 -26.96
C PRO A 474 0.06 -32.49 -25.57
N THR A 475 0.99 -31.72 -25.02
CA THR A 475 0.93 -31.18 -23.64
C THR A 475 1.12 -29.67 -23.57
N THR A 476 1.48 -29.01 -24.67
CA THR A 476 1.82 -27.58 -24.67
C THR A 476 1.66 -26.98 -26.07
N VAL A 477 1.48 -25.67 -26.13
CA VAL A 477 1.47 -24.92 -27.38
C VAL A 477 2.61 -23.92 -27.34
N VAL A 478 3.49 -23.96 -28.33
CA VAL A 478 4.70 -23.14 -28.38
C VAL A 478 4.73 -22.33 -29.67
N SER A 479 5.03 -21.04 -29.61
CA SER A 479 5.09 -20.19 -30.80
C SER A 479 6.22 -20.63 -31.73
N ILE A 480 5.93 -20.63 -33.04
CA ILE A 480 6.94 -20.82 -34.10
C ILE A 480 7.75 -19.52 -34.19
N SER A 481 9.08 -19.61 -34.35
CA SER A 481 9.93 -18.45 -34.60
C SER A 481 10.14 -18.23 -36.09
N GLY A 482 10.47 -17.00 -36.51
CA GLY A 482 10.74 -16.74 -37.93
C GLY A 482 11.95 -17.52 -38.46
N ASN A 483 12.89 -17.92 -37.59
CA ASN A 483 14.02 -18.78 -37.96
C ASN A 483 13.57 -20.21 -38.30
N ASP A 484 12.52 -20.72 -37.65
CA ASP A 484 11.98 -22.04 -37.95
C ASP A 484 11.38 -22.03 -39.37
N ILE A 485 10.62 -20.99 -39.72
CA ILE A 485 10.04 -20.80 -41.06
C ILE A 485 11.12 -20.72 -42.15
N GLU A 486 12.17 -19.93 -41.91
CA GLU A 486 13.29 -19.82 -42.85
C GLU A 486 13.96 -21.16 -43.15
N SER A 487 14.00 -22.06 -42.15
CA SER A 487 14.60 -23.39 -42.31
C SER A 487 13.79 -24.34 -43.19
N TRP A 488 12.49 -24.08 -43.36
CA TRP A 488 11.57 -24.94 -44.13
C TRP A 488 11.33 -24.45 -45.56
N ASP A 489 11.85 -23.26 -45.92
CA ASP A 489 11.58 -22.61 -47.21
C ASP A 489 10.07 -22.48 -47.49
N LYS A 490 9.32 -22.06 -46.46
CA LYS A 490 7.88 -21.84 -46.51
C LYS A 490 7.54 -20.38 -46.24
N SER A 491 6.46 -19.92 -46.86
CA SER A 491 5.87 -18.62 -46.59
C SER A 491 4.96 -18.66 -45.36
N PHE A 492 4.72 -17.49 -44.75
CA PHE A 492 3.73 -17.36 -43.68
C PHE A 492 2.34 -17.82 -44.13
N ASP A 493 1.88 -17.40 -45.31
CA ASP A 493 0.54 -17.71 -45.80
C ASP A 493 0.32 -19.22 -45.99
N GLU A 494 1.32 -19.96 -46.52
CA GLU A 494 1.24 -21.42 -46.64
C GLU A 494 1.09 -22.10 -45.27
N LEU A 495 1.88 -21.66 -44.28
CA LEU A 495 1.84 -22.22 -42.93
C LEU A 495 0.58 -21.79 -42.18
N TYR A 496 0.05 -20.62 -42.49
CA TYR A 496 -1.18 -20.08 -41.93
C TYR A 496 -2.38 -20.94 -42.33
N GLU A 497 -2.53 -21.22 -43.62
CA GLU A 497 -3.60 -22.10 -44.13
C GLU A 497 -3.46 -23.52 -43.59
N LEU A 498 -2.25 -24.09 -43.59
CA LEU A 498 -1.98 -25.41 -42.99
C LEU A 498 -2.36 -25.44 -41.50
N GLY A 499 -1.98 -24.39 -40.76
CA GLY A 499 -2.25 -24.29 -39.33
C GLY A 499 -3.75 -24.17 -39.02
N LEU A 500 -4.50 -23.46 -39.87
CA LEU A 500 -5.97 -23.43 -39.78
C LEU A 500 -6.57 -24.81 -40.04
N GLU A 501 -6.15 -25.49 -41.11
CA GLU A 501 -6.63 -26.82 -41.48
C GLU A 501 -6.39 -27.83 -40.35
N ASN A 502 -5.16 -27.91 -39.84
CA ASN A 502 -4.80 -28.81 -38.74
C ASN A 502 -5.65 -28.57 -37.49
N MET A 503 -5.86 -27.29 -37.15
CA MET A 503 -6.61 -26.89 -35.97
C MET A 503 -8.10 -27.22 -36.09
N PHE A 504 -8.74 -26.90 -37.23
CA PHE A 504 -10.16 -27.20 -37.46
C PHE A 504 -10.44 -28.69 -37.65
N ASN A 505 -9.47 -29.48 -38.12
CA ASN A 505 -9.59 -30.93 -38.19
C ASN A 505 -9.46 -31.63 -36.82
N LYS A 506 -8.75 -30.99 -35.88
CA LYS A 506 -8.41 -31.58 -34.58
C LYS A 506 -9.37 -31.20 -33.45
N TYR A 507 -9.92 -29.99 -33.50
CA TYR A 507 -10.73 -29.44 -32.41
C TYR A 507 -12.17 -29.17 -32.83
N GLU A 508 -13.07 -29.29 -31.86
CA GLU A 508 -14.46 -28.88 -32.01
C GLU A 508 -14.65 -27.45 -31.48
N PHE A 509 -15.52 -26.69 -32.15
CA PHE A 509 -15.86 -25.32 -31.77
C PHE A 509 -17.34 -25.26 -31.43
N PRO A 510 -17.75 -25.79 -30.25
CA PRO A 510 -19.15 -25.83 -29.88
C PRO A 510 -19.69 -24.40 -29.74
N ILE A 511 -20.91 -24.18 -30.21
CA ILE A 511 -21.59 -22.89 -30.08
C ILE A 511 -22.96 -23.15 -29.47
N SER A 512 -23.27 -22.41 -28.41
CA SER A 512 -24.57 -22.41 -27.75
C SER A 512 -25.15 -21.00 -27.74
N GLU A 513 -26.47 -20.89 -27.72
CA GLU A 513 -27.13 -19.61 -27.46
C GLU A 513 -27.32 -19.43 -25.96
N VAL A 514 -26.95 -18.25 -25.46
CA VAL A 514 -27.04 -17.88 -24.04
C VAL A 514 -27.74 -16.53 -23.93
N GLU A 515 -28.84 -16.49 -23.19
CA GLU A 515 -29.53 -15.23 -22.86
C GLU A 515 -28.88 -14.58 -21.64
N VAL A 516 -28.46 -13.32 -21.78
CA VAL A 516 -27.91 -12.51 -20.70
C VAL A 516 -28.60 -11.15 -20.69
N SER A 517 -29.30 -10.85 -19.60
CA SER A 517 -30.04 -9.59 -19.43
C SER A 517 -31.01 -9.28 -20.60
N GLY A 518 -31.66 -10.31 -21.14
CA GLY A 518 -32.60 -10.20 -22.26
C GLY A 518 -31.93 -10.08 -23.64
N VAL A 519 -30.61 -10.28 -23.75
CA VAL A 519 -29.87 -10.30 -25.02
C VAL A 519 -29.34 -11.71 -25.27
N ASN A 520 -29.58 -12.26 -26.46
CA ASN A 520 -29.10 -13.58 -26.85
C ASN A 520 -27.73 -13.50 -27.53
N PHE A 521 -26.72 -14.12 -26.92
CA PHE A 521 -25.37 -14.25 -27.47
C PHE A 521 -25.13 -15.69 -27.95
N HIS A 522 -24.36 -15.84 -29.02
CA HIS A 522 -23.75 -17.10 -29.38
C HIS A 522 -22.43 -17.20 -28.63
N VAL A 523 -22.29 -18.21 -27.78
CA VAL A 523 -21.11 -18.41 -26.93
C VAL A 523 -20.42 -19.69 -27.34
N SER A 524 -19.10 -19.61 -27.56
CA SER A 524 -18.26 -20.77 -27.73
C SER A 524 -17.37 -20.93 -26.51
N GLU A 525 -17.38 -22.12 -25.91
CA GLU A 525 -16.60 -22.44 -24.72
C GLU A 525 -16.09 -23.89 -24.78
N ALA A 526 -14.80 -24.09 -24.54
CA ALA A 526 -14.20 -25.40 -24.37
C ALA A 526 -12.88 -25.33 -23.60
N GLN A 527 -12.35 -26.49 -23.22
CA GLN A 527 -11.14 -26.59 -22.38
C GLN A 527 -9.81 -26.45 -23.16
N HIS A 528 -9.84 -26.40 -24.50
CA HIS A 528 -8.64 -26.17 -25.33
C HIS A 528 -8.39 -24.68 -25.60
N PHE A 529 -7.18 -24.34 -26.05
CA PHE A 529 -6.71 -22.95 -26.17
C PHE A 529 -7.09 -22.24 -27.48
N TYR A 530 -7.95 -22.85 -28.28
CA TYR A 530 -8.22 -22.44 -29.66
C TYR A 530 -9.60 -21.83 -29.87
N ILE A 531 -10.47 -21.78 -28.86
CA ILE A 531 -11.85 -21.27 -29.01
C ILE A 531 -11.94 -19.92 -29.75
N PRO A 532 -11.09 -18.91 -29.44
CA PRO A 532 -11.07 -17.66 -30.18
C PRO A 532 -10.75 -17.78 -31.66
N ASN A 533 -10.12 -18.86 -32.12
CA ASN A 533 -9.86 -19.08 -33.55
C ASN A 533 -11.14 -19.22 -34.38
N THR A 534 -12.30 -19.44 -33.75
CA THR A 534 -13.61 -19.37 -34.44
C THR A 534 -13.77 -18.06 -35.22
N ILE A 535 -13.14 -16.96 -34.79
CA ILE A 535 -13.17 -15.68 -35.53
C ILE A 535 -12.56 -15.79 -36.92
N LEU A 536 -11.59 -16.69 -37.12
CA LEU A 536 -10.89 -16.87 -38.39
C LEU A 536 -11.76 -17.60 -39.43
N ASP A 537 -12.84 -18.25 -39.00
CA ASP A 537 -13.78 -18.96 -39.86
C ASP A 537 -15.14 -18.25 -39.99
N LEU A 538 -15.30 -17.05 -39.40
CA LEU A 538 -16.59 -16.35 -39.42
C LEU A 538 -17.16 -16.12 -40.82
N SER A 539 -16.31 -15.92 -41.83
CA SER A 539 -16.72 -15.78 -43.24
C SER A 539 -17.48 -17.00 -43.78
N ASN A 540 -17.23 -18.19 -43.23
CA ASN A 540 -17.88 -19.44 -43.62
C ASN A 540 -19.03 -19.82 -42.67
N ARG A 541 -19.37 -18.96 -41.71
CA ARG A 541 -20.39 -19.18 -40.69
C ARG A 541 -21.54 -18.18 -40.81
N PRO A 542 -22.34 -18.25 -41.89
CA PRO A 542 -23.48 -17.34 -42.08
C PRO A 542 -24.53 -17.51 -40.97
N ASP A 543 -24.55 -18.67 -40.30
CA ASP A 543 -25.36 -18.93 -39.12
C ASP A 543 -24.95 -18.10 -37.90
N LEU A 544 -23.83 -17.37 -37.92
CA LEU A 544 -23.34 -16.51 -36.85
C LEU A 544 -23.33 -15.02 -37.24
N LEU A 545 -23.76 -14.69 -38.45
CA LEU A 545 -23.74 -13.35 -38.99
C LEU A 545 -25.17 -12.81 -39.16
N GLY A 546 -25.41 -11.60 -38.63
CA GLY A 546 -26.61 -10.84 -38.95
C GLY A 546 -26.45 -10.07 -40.26
N ARG A 547 -27.52 -9.39 -40.69
CA ARG A 547 -27.53 -8.57 -41.91
C ARG A 547 -26.41 -7.53 -41.93
N TYR A 548 -26.04 -6.99 -40.77
CA TYR A 548 -25.01 -5.96 -40.62
C TYR A 548 -23.75 -6.50 -39.94
N GLY A 549 -23.53 -7.81 -40.03
CA GLY A 549 -22.35 -8.49 -39.47
C GLY A 549 -22.57 -8.98 -38.05
N ALA A 550 -21.48 -9.02 -37.27
CA ALA A 550 -21.50 -9.52 -35.89
C ALA A 550 -20.60 -8.70 -34.98
N LEU A 551 -20.98 -8.56 -33.70
CA LEU A 551 -20.05 -8.20 -32.63
C LEU A 551 -19.38 -9.46 -32.11
N VAL A 552 -18.09 -9.38 -31.83
CA VAL A 552 -17.26 -10.52 -31.46
C VAL A 552 -16.34 -10.11 -30.31
N ALA A 553 -16.26 -10.91 -29.26
CA ALA A 553 -15.33 -10.65 -28.15
C ALA A 553 -14.68 -11.93 -27.66
N ALA A 554 -13.35 -11.91 -27.53
CA ALA A 554 -12.53 -13.04 -27.10
C ALA A 554 -11.78 -12.72 -25.79
N PRO A 555 -12.46 -12.72 -24.64
CA PRO A 555 -11.85 -12.33 -23.36
C PRO A 555 -10.74 -13.28 -22.91
N THR A 556 -10.86 -14.58 -23.18
CA THR A 556 -9.88 -15.60 -22.78
C THR A 556 -9.71 -16.65 -23.88
N ARG A 557 -8.66 -17.47 -23.77
CA ARG A 557 -8.36 -18.57 -24.69
C ARG A 557 -9.43 -19.68 -24.79
N SER A 558 -10.38 -19.70 -23.86
CA SER A 558 -11.41 -20.74 -23.75
C SER A 558 -12.83 -20.21 -23.96
N LEU A 559 -13.00 -18.92 -24.25
CA LEU A 559 -14.32 -18.29 -24.32
C LEU A 559 -14.40 -17.25 -25.44
N LEU A 560 -15.46 -17.32 -26.22
CA LEU A 560 -15.78 -16.37 -27.29
C LEU A 560 -17.27 -16.01 -27.24
N PHE A 561 -17.57 -14.72 -27.34
CA PHE A 561 -18.93 -14.20 -27.51
C PHE A 561 -19.12 -13.68 -28.93
N ILE A 562 -20.28 -13.98 -29.51
CA ILE A 562 -20.71 -13.49 -30.82
C ILE A 562 -22.16 -13.00 -30.70
N TYR A 563 -22.43 -11.81 -31.23
CA TYR A 563 -23.79 -11.25 -31.33
C TYR A 563 -24.08 -10.86 -32.77
N LYS A 564 -25.15 -11.40 -33.34
CA LYS A 564 -25.62 -11.09 -34.70
C LYS A 564 -26.25 -9.71 -34.75
N ILE A 565 -25.86 -8.88 -35.72
CA ILE A 565 -26.39 -7.53 -35.86
C ILE A 565 -27.48 -7.52 -36.93
N ASP A 566 -28.73 -7.57 -36.50
CA ASP A 566 -29.91 -7.47 -37.37
C ASP A 566 -30.78 -6.23 -37.08
N SER A 567 -30.63 -5.63 -35.89
CA SER A 567 -31.49 -4.54 -35.40
C SER A 567 -30.73 -3.60 -34.45
N LEU A 568 -31.41 -2.53 -33.98
CA LEU A 568 -30.84 -1.57 -33.01
C LEU A 568 -30.60 -2.19 -31.62
N GLU A 569 -31.04 -3.43 -31.38
CA GLU A 569 -30.74 -4.18 -30.16
C GLU A 569 -29.23 -4.40 -29.93
N VAL A 570 -28.42 -4.21 -30.98
CA VAL A 570 -26.96 -4.16 -30.88
C VAL A 570 -26.47 -3.17 -29.82
N VAL A 571 -27.17 -2.06 -29.61
CA VAL A 571 -26.82 -1.08 -28.57
C VAL A 571 -27.01 -1.69 -27.17
N SER A 572 -28.07 -2.46 -26.96
CA SER A 572 -28.27 -3.20 -25.71
C SER A 572 -27.20 -4.28 -25.55
N ALA A 573 -26.88 -5.01 -26.62
CA ALA A 573 -25.84 -6.04 -26.61
C ALA A 573 -24.47 -5.48 -26.21
N ILE A 574 -24.08 -4.31 -26.73
CA ILE A 574 -22.81 -3.66 -26.37
C ILE A 574 -22.78 -3.32 -24.86
N ASN A 575 -23.86 -2.74 -24.33
CA ASN A 575 -23.92 -2.35 -22.92
C ASN A 575 -23.88 -3.55 -21.97
N VAL A 576 -24.38 -4.71 -22.41
CA VAL A 576 -24.30 -5.98 -21.65
C VAL A 576 -22.92 -6.61 -21.79
N LEU A 577 -22.36 -6.62 -23.00
CA LEU A 577 -21.14 -7.37 -23.32
C LEU A 577 -19.88 -6.71 -22.75
N ILE A 578 -19.76 -5.38 -22.78
CA ILE A 578 -18.57 -4.66 -22.33
C ILE A 578 -18.19 -5.01 -20.87
N PRO A 579 -19.08 -4.88 -19.87
CA PRO A 579 -18.72 -5.18 -18.48
C PRO A 579 -18.34 -6.66 -18.28
N ILE A 580 -19.01 -7.57 -18.98
CA ILE A 580 -18.75 -9.01 -18.89
C ILE A 580 -17.35 -9.31 -19.43
N VAL A 581 -17.05 -8.83 -20.64
CA VAL A 581 -15.76 -9.05 -21.30
C VAL A 581 -14.62 -8.43 -20.50
N ASP A 582 -14.79 -7.20 -20.00
CA ASP A 582 -13.79 -6.53 -19.16
C ASP A 582 -13.52 -7.33 -17.87
N GLN A 583 -14.57 -7.74 -17.16
CA GLN A 583 -14.43 -8.53 -15.93
C GLN A 583 -13.80 -9.90 -16.18
N VAL A 584 -14.22 -10.61 -17.23
CA VAL A 584 -13.70 -11.94 -17.55
C VAL A 584 -12.27 -11.86 -18.05
N CYS A 585 -11.91 -10.85 -18.85
CA CYS A 585 -10.54 -10.65 -19.30
C CYS A 585 -9.60 -10.32 -18.12
N GLN A 586 -10.05 -9.53 -17.15
CA GLN A 586 -9.24 -9.18 -15.97
C GLN A 586 -9.07 -10.33 -14.97
N LYS A 587 -10.11 -11.18 -14.78
CA LYS A 587 -10.14 -12.19 -13.72
C LYS A 587 -10.00 -13.63 -14.20
N GLY A 588 -10.27 -13.90 -15.48
CA GLY A 588 -10.28 -15.23 -16.06
C GLY A 588 -8.87 -15.71 -16.45
N PRO A 589 -8.60 -17.03 -16.38
CA PRO A 589 -7.30 -17.57 -16.77
C PRO A 589 -7.10 -17.49 -18.29
N GLY A 590 -5.90 -17.12 -18.72
CA GLY A 590 -5.51 -17.10 -20.13
C GLY A 590 -6.19 -15.99 -20.94
N SER A 591 -6.21 -14.77 -20.39
CA SER A 591 -6.74 -13.56 -21.00
C SER A 591 -6.17 -13.29 -22.40
N ILE A 592 -7.00 -12.77 -23.30
CA ILE A 592 -6.61 -12.38 -24.66
C ILE A 592 -6.88 -10.90 -24.87
N SER A 593 -8.13 -10.46 -24.81
CA SER A 593 -8.45 -9.06 -25.06
C SER A 593 -9.79 -8.67 -24.46
N SER A 594 -9.88 -7.47 -23.91
CA SER A 594 -11.15 -6.87 -23.54
C SER A 594 -11.86 -6.20 -24.72
N ASN A 595 -11.21 -6.10 -25.89
CA ASN A 595 -11.79 -5.45 -27.05
C ASN A 595 -13.02 -6.19 -27.57
N ILE A 596 -13.98 -5.39 -28.05
CA ILE A 596 -15.10 -5.87 -28.86
C ILE A 596 -14.77 -5.54 -30.30
N LEU A 597 -14.85 -6.54 -31.17
CA LEU A 597 -14.66 -6.39 -32.60
C LEU A 597 -16.01 -6.36 -33.30
N TRP A 598 -16.14 -5.51 -34.32
CA TRP A 598 -17.21 -5.59 -35.29
C TRP A 598 -16.69 -6.28 -36.55
N TYR A 599 -17.30 -7.39 -36.92
CA TYR A 599 -17.02 -8.11 -38.16
C TYR A 599 -18.07 -7.75 -39.21
N HIS A 600 -17.64 -7.16 -40.32
CA HIS A 600 -18.53 -6.75 -41.42
C HIS A 600 -17.80 -6.85 -42.76
N GLU A 601 -18.47 -7.42 -43.77
CA GLU A 601 -17.94 -7.55 -45.14
C GLU A 601 -16.54 -8.20 -45.24
N GLY A 602 -16.22 -9.13 -44.33
CA GLY A 602 -14.92 -9.82 -44.33
C GLY A 602 -13.84 -9.16 -43.48
N GLU A 603 -14.11 -7.99 -42.90
CA GLU A 603 -13.13 -7.21 -42.13
C GLU A 603 -13.51 -7.10 -40.66
N PHE A 604 -12.49 -7.01 -39.80
CA PHE A 604 -12.65 -6.73 -38.37
C PHE A 604 -12.28 -5.29 -38.06
N GLN A 605 -13.14 -4.61 -37.32
CA GLN A 605 -12.88 -3.28 -36.79
C GLN A 605 -12.95 -3.29 -35.28
N ASN A 606 -12.00 -2.63 -34.62
CA ASN A 606 -12.04 -2.48 -33.16
C ASN A 606 -13.15 -1.50 -32.76
N PHE A 607 -13.94 -1.88 -31.76
CA PHE A 607 -14.97 -1.03 -31.19
C PHE A 607 -14.42 -0.31 -29.96
N GLU A 608 -14.01 0.95 -30.14
CA GLU A 608 -13.36 1.71 -29.07
C GLU A 608 -14.35 2.10 -27.96
N TYR A 609 -14.01 1.77 -26.72
CA TYR A 609 -14.77 2.18 -25.54
C TYR A 609 -13.88 2.47 -24.33
N ARG A 610 -14.42 3.16 -23.33
CA ARG A 610 -13.81 3.40 -22.02
C ARG A 610 -14.84 3.19 -20.93
N ILE A 611 -14.38 2.72 -19.77
CA ILE A 611 -15.19 2.60 -18.56
C ILE A 611 -14.67 3.66 -17.57
N GLU A 612 -15.46 4.70 -17.30
CA GLU A 612 -15.12 5.79 -16.39
C GLU A 612 -16.22 5.92 -15.33
N GLU A 613 -15.87 5.83 -14.04
CA GLU A 613 -16.83 5.93 -12.91
C GLU A 613 -18.06 5.00 -13.03
N GLY A 614 -17.88 3.80 -13.60
CA GLY A 614 -18.96 2.84 -13.81
C GLY A 614 -19.88 3.16 -15.00
N LYS A 615 -19.54 4.13 -15.84
CA LYS A 615 -20.23 4.45 -17.10
C LYS A 615 -19.39 4.02 -18.29
N ILE A 616 -20.06 3.50 -19.32
CA ILE A 616 -19.44 3.11 -20.58
C ILE A 616 -19.51 4.31 -21.54
N ALA A 617 -18.36 4.81 -21.97
CA ALA A 617 -18.23 5.79 -23.03
C ALA A 617 -17.76 5.06 -24.30
N ILE A 618 -18.55 5.16 -25.37
CA ILE A 618 -18.29 4.44 -26.63
C ILE A 618 -17.92 5.44 -27.72
N THR A 619 -16.90 5.13 -28.51
CA THR A 619 -16.50 5.89 -29.69
C THR A 619 -16.61 5.00 -30.93
N PRO A 620 -17.81 4.86 -31.53
CA PRO A 620 -18.01 3.98 -32.68
C PRO A 620 -17.34 4.55 -33.93
N SER A 621 -16.91 3.66 -34.84
CA SER A 621 -16.34 4.08 -36.13
C SER A 621 -17.39 4.80 -36.97
N SER A 622 -16.94 5.69 -37.88
CA SER A 622 -17.87 6.40 -38.78
C SER A 622 -18.69 5.46 -39.68
N GLU A 623 -18.19 4.25 -39.94
CA GLU A 623 -18.89 3.23 -40.71
C GLU A 623 -19.95 2.53 -39.87
N PHE A 624 -19.64 2.21 -38.61
CA PHE A 624 -20.63 1.66 -37.69
C PHE A 624 -21.79 2.63 -37.43
N ILE A 625 -21.51 3.95 -37.35
CA ILE A 625 -22.56 4.97 -37.22
C ILE A 625 -23.52 4.93 -38.43
N LYS A 626 -23.00 4.80 -39.66
CA LYS A 626 -23.84 4.69 -40.87
C LYS A 626 -24.74 3.47 -40.82
N VAL A 627 -24.21 2.34 -40.32
CA VAL A 627 -24.99 1.11 -40.12
C VAL A 627 -26.11 1.34 -39.10
N LEU A 628 -25.83 1.97 -37.95
CA LEU A 628 -26.88 2.31 -36.99
C LEU A 628 -27.95 3.24 -37.57
N GLU A 629 -27.56 4.23 -38.38
CA GLU A 629 -28.49 5.11 -39.08
C GLU A 629 -29.33 4.37 -40.14
N GLU A 630 -28.78 3.33 -40.79
CA GLU A 630 -29.51 2.49 -41.73
C GLU A 630 -30.50 1.58 -41.02
N ILE A 631 -30.10 0.97 -39.90
CA ILE A 631 -30.98 0.12 -39.09
C ILE A 631 -32.16 0.92 -38.51
N GLY A 632 -31.92 2.18 -38.15
CA GLY A 632 -32.94 3.06 -37.57
C GLY A 632 -33.94 3.66 -38.57
N LYS A 633 -33.75 3.46 -39.88
CA LYS A 633 -34.70 3.84 -40.93
C LYS A 633 -35.67 2.70 -41.21
#